data_AF-A0AAD3ZIG1-F1
#
_entry.id   AF-A0AAD3ZIG1-F1
#
_cell.length_a   1.000
_cell.length_b   1.000
_cell.length_c   1.000
_cell.angle_alpha   90.00
_cell.angle_beta   90.00
_cell.angle_gamma   90.00
#
_symmetry.space_group_name_H-M   'P 1'
#
loop_
_entity.id
_entity.type
_entity.pdbx_description
1 polymer ?
#
loop_
_entity_poly.entity_id
_entity_poly.type
_entity_poly.pdbx_seq_one_letter_code
_entity_poly.pdbx_strand_id
1 'polypeptide(L)'
;MRAIQIALKDVKTVGRDYKALAIILAMPVILIVILGAALGGMFSGTAMNPIKVAVADLDGGMVSEEFIHVLAHESIVGLIDVVEVRSEDEGTDLLKAGSVAVVVVIPKGVSDAGSPDLLSLRYPSA
;
A
#
# COMPACT_ATOMS: atom_id res chain seq x y z
N MET A 1 59.91 4.78 18.70
CA MET A 1 58.49 4.60 18.31
C MET A 1 57.55 5.11 19.41
N ARG A 2 57.39 6.42 19.58
CA ARG A 2 56.48 7.00 20.60
C ARG A 2 55.05 7.19 20.11
N ALA A 3 54.87 7.45 18.81
CA ALA A 3 53.55 7.65 18.20
C ALA A 3 52.60 6.46 18.39
N ILE A 4 53.09 5.23 18.21
CA ILE A 4 52.29 4.00 18.38
C ILE A 4 51.82 3.83 19.84
N GLN A 5 52.67 4.17 20.81
CA GLN A 5 52.30 4.08 22.24
C GLN A 5 51.25 5.13 22.63
N ILE A 6 51.32 6.33 22.03
CA ILE A 6 50.31 7.37 22.23
C ILE A 6 48.99 6.91 21.62
N ALA A 7 48.99 6.41 20.39
CA ALA A 7 47.80 5.89 19.73
C ALA A 7 47.13 4.75 20.52
N LEU A 8 47.91 3.78 21.01
CA LEU A 8 47.40 2.69 21.85
C LEU A 8 46.80 3.20 23.17
N LYS A 9 47.42 4.22 23.78
CA LYS A 9 46.92 4.82 25.03
C LYS A 9 45.62 5.57 24.79
N ASP A 10 45.51 6.33 23.71
CA ASP A 10 44.29 7.07 23.37
C ASP A 10 43.14 6.13 23.02
N VAL A 11 43.38 5.09 22.20
CA VAL A 11 42.37 4.05 21.90
C VAL A 11 41.92 3.33 23.17
N LYS A 12 42.84 2.98 24.08
CA LYS A 12 42.50 2.37 25.37
C LYS A 12 41.72 3.32 26.28
N THR A 13 41.97 4.62 26.18
CA THR A 13 41.27 5.63 26.99
C THR A 13 39.85 5.82 26.48
N VAL A 14 39.67 5.99 25.16
CA VAL A 14 38.36 6.12 24.51
C VAL A 14 37.52 4.85 24.67
N GLY A 15 38.12 3.66 24.47
CA GLY A 15 37.41 2.39 24.64
C GLY A 15 36.99 2.11 26.10
N ARG A 16 37.55 2.81 27.08
CA ARG A 16 37.18 2.68 28.49
C ARG A 16 36.17 3.74 28.94
N ASP A 17 35.90 4.74 28.12
CA ASP A 17 34.85 5.72 28.33
C ASP A 17 33.51 5.17 27.81
N TYR A 18 32.97 4.21 28.56
CA TYR A 18 31.70 3.55 28.26
C TYR A 18 30.53 4.54 28.19
N LYS A 19 30.63 5.70 28.86
CA LYS A 19 29.58 6.74 28.82
C LYS A 19 29.59 7.47 27.50
N ALA A 20 30.77 7.92 27.05
CA ALA A 20 30.91 8.57 25.74
C ALA A 20 30.55 7.59 24.61
N LEU A 21 31.02 6.34 24.70
CA LEU A 21 30.72 5.30 23.71
C LEU A 21 29.21 5.01 23.64
N ALA A 22 28.54 4.94 24.79
CA ALA A 22 27.09 4.72 24.85
C ALA A 22 26.31 5.87 24.20
N ILE A 23 26.69 7.12 24.42
CA ILE A 23 26.00 8.28 23.82
C ILE A 23 26.21 8.30 22.30
N ILE A 24 27.44 8.06 21.84
CA ILE A 24 27.79 8.02 20.42
C ILE A 24 27.03 6.92 19.70
N LEU A 25 26.82 5.76 20.33
CA LEU A 25 26.07 4.64 19.75
C LEU A 25 24.55 4.79 19.91
N ALA A 26 24.08 5.37 21.03
CA ALA A 26 22.65 5.48 21.32
C ALA A 26 21.93 6.39 20.31
N MET A 27 22.53 7.53 19.94
CA MET A 27 21.94 8.45 18.97
C MET A 27 21.57 7.80 17.62
N PRO A 28 22.50 7.14 16.91
CA PRO A 28 22.17 6.47 15.66
C PRO A 28 21.24 5.26 15.86
N VAL A 29 21.38 4.51 16.96
CA VAL A 29 20.51 3.36 17.26
C VAL A 29 19.06 3.80 17.46
N ILE A 30 18.82 4.90 18.17
CA ILE A 30 17.47 5.46 18.36
C ILE A 30 16.84 5.78 17.01
N LEU A 31 17.59 6.44 16.11
CA LEU A 31 17.10 6.77 14.77
C LEU A 31 16.77 5.51 13.97
N ILE A 32 17.65 4.50 13.98
CA ILE A 32 17.43 3.21 13.32
C ILE A 32 16.17 2.52 13.87
N VAL A 33 15.96 2.54 15.19
CA VAL A 33 14.79 1.93 15.82
C VAL A 33 13.50 2.66 15.43
N ILE A 34 13.49 3.99 15.47
CA ILE A 34 12.33 4.80 15.06
C ILE A 34 12.01 4.54 13.58
N LEU A 35 13.02 4.61 12.72
CA LEU A 35 12.87 4.41 11.27
C LEU A 35 12.45 2.97 10.96
N GLY A 36 13.07 1.99 11.60
CA GLY A 36 12.72 0.58 11.44
C GLY A 36 11.30 0.26 11.93
N ALA A 37 10.86 0.85 13.04
CA ALA A 37 9.49 0.70 13.52
C ALA A 37 8.47 1.40 12.61
N ALA A 38 8.81 2.59 12.11
CA ALA A 38 7.92 3.36 11.23
C ALA A 38 7.81 2.77 9.81
N LEU A 39 8.91 2.26 9.24
CA LEU A 39 8.93 1.73 7.87
C LEU A 39 8.86 0.19 7.80
N GLY A 40 8.98 -0.54 8.89
CA GLY A 40 8.96 -2.01 8.89
C GLY A 40 7.67 -2.60 8.28
N GLY A 41 6.54 -1.93 8.48
CA GLY A 41 5.27 -2.30 7.84
C GLY A 41 5.23 -2.05 6.33
N MET A 42 5.99 -1.07 5.83
CA MET A 42 6.07 -0.74 4.41
C MET A 42 6.86 -1.79 3.61
N PHE A 43 7.87 -2.40 4.23
CA PHE A 43 8.72 -3.42 3.59
C PHE A 43 8.20 -4.86 3.76
N SER A 44 7.13 -5.06 4.54
CA SER A 44 6.54 -6.39 4.79
C SER A 44 5.61 -6.87 3.66
N GLY A 45 5.37 -6.06 2.64
CA GLY A 45 4.49 -6.38 1.52
C GLY A 45 5.26 -6.66 0.23
N THR A 46 5.38 -7.94 -0.14
CA THR A 46 5.48 -8.32 -1.57
C THR A 46 4.12 -8.16 -2.27
N ALA A 47 3.05 -7.94 -1.50
CA ALA A 47 1.77 -7.48 -2.00
C ALA A 47 1.69 -5.96 -1.77
N MET A 48 1.62 -5.19 -2.86
CA MET A 48 1.04 -3.85 -2.78
C MET A 48 -0.29 -3.98 -2.04
N ASN A 49 -0.58 -3.10 -1.09
CA ASN A 49 -1.86 -3.14 -0.36
C ASN A 49 -2.97 -3.19 -1.42
N PRO A 50 -3.84 -4.22 -1.44
CA PRO A 50 -4.73 -4.44 -2.57
C PRO A 50 -5.63 -3.21 -2.73
N ILE A 51 -5.68 -2.69 -3.95
CA ILE A 51 -6.48 -1.52 -4.29
C ILE A 51 -7.94 -1.92 -4.12
N LYS A 52 -8.61 -1.30 -3.16
CA LYS A 52 -10.04 -1.52 -2.93
C LYS A 52 -10.84 -0.86 -4.05
N VAL A 53 -11.58 -1.66 -4.80
CA VAL A 53 -12.40 -1.21 -5.94
C VAL A 53 -13.85 -1.57 -5.65
N ALA A 54 -14.72 -0.55 -5.57
CA ALA A 54 -16.16 -0.78 -5.52
C ALA A 54 -16.69 -1.07 -6.93
N VAL A 55 -17.47 -2.13 -7.11
CA VAL A 55 -18.11 -2.48 -8.39
C VAL A 55 -19.62 -2.39 -8.24
N ALA A 56 -20.24 -1.45 -8.96
CA ALA A 56 -21.69 -1.29 -9.05
C ALA A 56 -22.19 -1.93 -10.35
N ASP A 57 -22.70 -3.16 -10.27
CA ASP A 57 -23.30 -3.83 -11.43
C ASP A 57 -24.79 -3.46 -11.57
N LEU A 58 -25.12 -2.66 -12.58
CA LEU A 58 -26.49 -2.31 -12.94
C LEU A 58 -27.03 -3.14 -14.11
N ASP A 59 -26.18 -3.91 -14.79
CA ASP A 59 -26.49 -4.71 -15.99
C ASP A 59 -27.00 -6.10 -15.62
N GLY A 60 -26.28 -6.80 -14.73
CA GLY A 60 -26.60 -8.16 -14.28
C GLY A 60 -26.57 -9.20 -15.41
N GLY A 61 -25.78 -8.96 -16.45
CA GLY A 61 -25.67 -9.80 -17.63
C GLY A 61 -24.37 -10.59 -17.68
N MET A 62 -24.23 -11.47 -18.68
CA MET A 62 -23.09 -12.39 -18.81
C MET A 62 -21.72 -11.67 -18.86
N VAL A 63 -21.67 -10.44 -19.39
CA VAL A 63 -20.43 -9.65 -19.48
C VAL A 63 -20.02 -9.10 -18.10
N SER A 64 -20.98 -8.74 -17.24
CA SER A 64 -20.67 -8.25 -15.90
C SER A 64 -20.19 -9.37 -14.97
N GLU A 65 -20.80 -10.56 -15.08
CA GLU A 65 -20.36 -11.76 -14.34
C GLU A 65 -18.92 -12.16 -14.71
N GLU A 66 -18.58 -12.20 -16.00
CA GLU A 66 -17.22 -12.53 -16.46
C GLU A 66 -16.20 -11.49 -15.98
N PHE A 67 -16.56 -10.20 -15.98
CA PHE A 67 -15.69 -9.13 -15.49
C PHE A 67 -15.39 -9.28 -13.99
N ILE A 68 -16.40 -9.59 -13.17
CA ILE A 68 -16.22 -9.87 -11.74
C ILE A 68 -15.33 -11.11 -11.56
N HIS A 69 -15.56 -12.16 -12.35
CA HIS A 69 -14.75 -13.38 -12.33
C HIS A 69 -13.28 -13.16 -12.67
N VAL A 70 -12.98 -12.30 -13.65
CA VAL A 70 -11.61 -11.92 -14.00
C VAL A 70 -10.94 -11.16 -12.86
N LEU A 71 -11.65 -10.21 -12.23
CA LEU A 71 -11.12 -9.46 -11.09
C LEU A 71 -10.90 -10.34 -9.85
N ALA A 72 -11.67 -11.41 -9.70
CA ALA A 72 -11.53 -12.40 -8.64
C ALA A 72 -10.50 -13.52 -8.94
N HIS A 73 -9.81 -13.47 -10.09
CA HIS A 73 -8.86 -14.51 -10.47
C HIS A 73 -7.58 -14.49 -9.62
N GLU A 74 -7.02 -15.66 -9.31
CA GLU A 74 -5.88 -15.80 -8.37
C GLU A 74 -4.65 -14.94 -8.74
N SER A 75 -4.48 -14.64 -10.03
CA SER A 75 -3.40 -13.77 -10.54
C SER A 75 -3.57 -12.29 -10.18
N ILE A 76 -4.80 -11.86 -9.88
CA ILE A 76 -5.20 -10.47 -9.54
C ILE A 76 -5.49 -10.35 -8.03
N VAL A 77 -5.87 -11.45 -7.39
CA VAL A 77 -6.06 -11.57 -5.94
C VAL A 77 -4.75 -11.23 -5.23
N GLY A 78 -4.77 -10.14 -4.47
CA GLY A 78 -3.59 -9.57 -3.79
C GLY A 78 -3.14 -8.21 -4.34
N LEU A 79 -3.64 -7.81 -5.51
CA LEU A 79 -3.45 -6.46 -6.07
C LEU A 79 -4.75 -5.64 -6.05
N ILE A 80 -5.91 -6.28 -6.13
CA ILE A 80 -7.23 -5.65 -6.13
C ILE A 80 -8.12 -6.37 -5.12
N ASP A 81 -8.87 -5.60 -4.33
CA ASP A 81 -9.89 -6.08 -3.39
C ASP A 81 -11.25 -5.55 -3.88
N VAL A 82 -12.09 -6.44 -4.39
CA VAL A 82 -13.37 -6.07 -5.03
C VAL A 82 -14.47 -6.01 -3.97
N VAL A 83 -15.13 -4.87 -3.88
CA VAL A 83 -16.31 -4.65 -3.02
C VAL A 83 -17.52 -4.47 -3.91
N GLU A 84 -18.42 -5.45 -3.95
CA GLU A 84 -19.68 -5.31 -4.69
C GLU A 84 -20.60 -4.33 -3.97
N VAL A 85 -21.11 -3.33 -4.71
CA VAL A 85 -22.07 -2.34 -4.22
C VAL A 85 -23.34 -2.38 -5.07
N ARG A 86 -24.49 -2.04 -4.47
CA ARG A 86 -25.79 -2.17 -5.12
C ARG A 86 -26.18 -0.95 -5.94
N SER A 87 -25.49 0.17 -5.75
CA SER A 87 -25.74 1.41 -6.47
C SER A 87 -24.47 2.25 -6.64
N GLU A 88 -24.49 3.14 -7.63
CA GLU A 88 -23.46 4.15 -7.83
C GLU A 88 -23.31 5.07 -6.60
N ASP A 89 -24.43 5.40 -5.95
CA ASP A 89 -24.45 6.24 -4.75
C ASP A 89 -23.67 5.58 -3.59
N GLU A 90 -23.89 4.28 -3.36
CA GLU A 90 -23.19 3.52 -2.32
C GLU A 90 -21.68 3.46 -2.62
N GLY A 91 -21.29 3.21 -3.87
CA GLY A 91 -19.88 3.25 -4.28
C GLY A 91 -19.27 4.64 -4.08
N THR A 92 -20.01 5.70 -4.41
CA THR A 92 -19.55 7.09 -4.27
C THR A 92 -19.38 7.49 -2.80
N ASP A 93 -20.24 7.02 -1.91
CA ASP A 93 -20.12 7.25 -0.48
C ASP A 93 -18.90 6.53 0.11
N LEU A 94 -18.62 5.30 -0.33
CA LEU A 94 -17.40 4.57 0.04
C LEU A 94 -16.13 5.26 -0.47
N LEU A 95 -16.18 5.84 -1.67
CA LEU A 95 -15.08 6.61 -2.25
C LEU A 95 -14.79 7.88 -1.44
N LYS A 96 -15.84 8.62 -1.08
CA LYS A 96 -15.72 9.83 -0.22
C LYS A 96 -15.23 9.49 1.18
N ALA A 97 -15.63 8.33 1.71
CA ALA A 97 -15.16 7.84 3.00
C ALA A 97 -13.70 7.32 2.97
N GLY A 98 -13.06 7.26 1.79
CA GLY A 98 -11.73 6.69 1.62
C GLY A 98 -11.68 5.18 1.87
N SER A 99 -12.83 4.51 1.91
CA SER A 99 -12.94 3.07 2.12
C SER A 99 -12.62 2.27 0.86
N VAL A 100 -12.80 2.89 -0.31
CA VAL A 100 -12.38 2.37 -1.63
C VAL A 100 -11.59 3.45 -2.37
N ALA A 101 -10.68 3.03 -3.24
CA ALA A 101 -9.84 3.94 -4.04
C ALA A 101 -10.50 4.32 -5.38
N VAL A 102 -11.32 3.42 -5.93
CA VAL A 102 -11.99 3.57 -7.24
C VAL A 102 -13.38 2.96 -7.18
N VAL A 103 -14.32 3.52 -7.94
CA VAL A 103 -15.66 2.97 -8.18
C VAL A 103 -15.79 2.66 -9.67
N VAL A 104 -16.14 1.42 -10.01
CA VAL A 104 -16.45 0.96 -11.36
C VAL A 104 -17.96 0.79 -11.45
N VAL A 105 -18.61 1.53 -12.34
CA VAL A 105 -20.05 1.43 -12.58
C VAL A 105 -20.25 0.71 -13.92
N ILE A 106 -20.98 -0.40 -13.90
CA ILE A 106 -21.37 -1.15 -15.09
C ILE A 106 -22.81 -0.74 -15.41
N PRO A 107 -23.05 0.11 -16.44
CA PRO A 107 -24.39 0.57 -16.77
C PRO A 107 -25.25 -0.53 -17.41
N LYS A 108 -26.57 -0.35 -17.36
CA LYS A 108 -27.54 -1.22 -18.05
C LYS A 108 -27.30 -1.24 -19.56
N GLY A 109 -27.33 -2.43 -20.15
CA GLY A 109 -27.24 -2.65 -21.61
C GLY A 109 -25.83 -2.95 -22.11
N VAL A 110 -24.84 -3.15 -21.23
CA VAL A 110 -23.46 -3.50 -21.63
C VAL A 110 -23.40 -4.92 -22.21
N SER A 111 -24.17 -5.85 -21.66
CA SER A 111 -24.24 -7.23 -22.21
C SER A 111 -25.00 -7.30 -23.54
N ASP A 112 -25.91 -6.36 -23.82
CA ASP A 112 -26.70 -6.31 -25.06
C ASP A 112 -25.99 -5.51 -26.18
N ALA A 113 -25.22 -4.49 -25.82
CA ALA A 113 -24.43 -3.71 -26.75
C ALA A 113 -22.97 -4.16 -26.66
N GLY A 114 -22.51 -5.00 -27.59
CA GLY A 114 -21.10 -5.43 -27.70
C GLY A 114 -20.11 -4.31 -28.05
N SER A 115 -20.15 -3.18 -27.34
CA SER A 115 -19.36 -1.97 -27.55
C SER A 115 -18.69 -1.57 -26.22
N PRO A 116 -17.36 -1.69 -26.08
CA PRO A 116 -16.62 -1.48 -24.83
C PRO A 116 -16.47 0.00 -24.39
N ASP A 117 -17.25 0.92 -24.97
CA ASP A 117 -17.08 2.37 -24.83
C ASP A 117 -17.87 2.98 -23.64
N LEU A 118 -18.54 2.15 -22.82
CA LEU A 118 -19.45 2.58 -21.74
C LEU A 118 -18.88 2.47 -20.32
N LEU A 119 -17.61 2.06 -20.16
CA LEU A 119 -16.97 1.99 -18.84
C LEU A 119 -16.54 3.39 -18.39
N SER A 120 -17.40 4.08 -17.64
CA SER A 120 -17.09 5.38 -17.06
C SER A 120 -16.23 5.22 -15.80
N LEU A 121 -14.91 5.20 -15.97
CA LEU A 121 -13.97 5.28 -14.85
C LEU A 121 -13.99 6.69 -14.27
N ARG A 122 -14.52 6.83 -13.05
CA ARG A 122 -14.59 8.12 -12.34
C ARG A 122 -13.49 8.20 -11.28
N TYR A 123 -12.58 9.16 -11.44
CA TYR A 123 -11.44 9.38 -10.55
C TYR A 123 -11.75 10.52 -9.57
N PRO A 124 -11.32 10.43 -8.30
CA PRO A 124 -11.44 11.54 -7.36
C PRO A 124 -10.47 12.67 -7.78
N SER A 125 -11.03 13.86 -8.00
CA SER A 125 -10.26 15.09 -8.21
C SER A 125 -9.47 15.41 -6.93
N ALA A 126 -8.17 15.64 -7.07
CA ALA A 126 -7.28 16.13 -6.02
C ALA A 126 -7.70 17.52 -5.50
#